data_AF-A0A100WFB7-F1
#
_entry.id   AF-A0A100WFB7-F1
#
_cell.length_a   1.000
_cell.length_b   1.000
_cell.length_c   1.000
_cell.angle_alpha   90.00
_cell.angle_beta   90.00
_cell.angle_gamma   90.00
#
_symmetry.space_group_name_H-M   'P 1'
#
loop_
_entity.id
_entity.type
_entity.pdbx_description
1 polymer ?
#
loop_
_entity_poly.entity_id
_entity_poly.type
_entity_poly.pdbx_seq_one_letter_code
_entity_poly.pdbx_strand_id
1 'polypeptide(L)'
;MCRSMSEGGRRCPCASGERRRAYARSRYAARNAEAARRAANTAEFTRRFVEVQERMQAALAEGEQDLAGAAALDLDPAAAPAPEVEPDPELPPPLGTVVDALIEDRYSRPIAEMSDEDCEQVRAYATVRAQLSAEETRTAYAAMAGLSPYSDSPQRRAYEAALQEEGRHLAAVADVTLHEHLRRALPDPGDRDAVGSPAWVARVVVDADFTHQDGTVMTAHDVYTRIRDGRLDREAAGRFQAMTRTLLDAQQLVRTQRSKAHAAALRSTLEQANPDLSFGTTDLSEGAQPVVWGTGMTKAKQAQFVDSVHSAYPDQLVERARDNGRPLRVRVTSSRAHYQPSGAHERVPAAHYLDASDLIAAARAVDHETDDETDAETRSSRIQLNAGYASRYTEARSAPPSRGGVPDTAANRAALEAAFAAWSPSHNPYMDKRFAAKMGSSPEIRAVDGMLFVVSKKRVPPLSGNPVAELTTNGADNVTVHEMAHRIEEQAPAIATACHAFLARRTAGLDPTVYNTGVRRGRRVVETVREDSFVDPYIGRDYGPNQPHTEVFSVGMEALATGRFGGLTDNPESGWAEQQRRADPEHRQLVLALLASAPRLLDSREADR
;
A
#
# COMPACT_ATOMS: atom_id res chain seq x y z
N MET A 1 13.01 12.23 49.73
CA MET A 1 14.15 12.27 48.78
C MET A 1 15.13 11.16 49.13
N CYS A 2 15.43 10.27 48.19
CA CYS A 2 16.46 9.24 48.36
C CYS A 2 17.83 9.88 48.07
N ARG A 3 18.71 9.95 49.06
CA ARG A 3 20.10 10.42 48.87
C ARG A 3 20.90 9.37 48.09
N SER A 4 21.96 9.79 47.42
CA SER A 4 22.88 8.86 46.75
C SER A 4 23.54 7.94 47.80
N MET A 5 23.93 6.73 47.41
CA MET A 5 24.59 5.80 48.36
C MET A 5 25.93 6.35 48.87
N SER A 6 26.60 7.18 48.07
CA SER A 6 27.81 7.92 48.45
C SER A 6 27.58 8.93 49.58
N GLU A 7 26.33 9.35 49.82
CA GLU A 7 25.95 10.32 50.85
C GLU A 7 25.22 9.65 52.04
N GLY A 8 25.37 8.32 52.21
CA GLY A 8 24.72 7.57 53.28
C GLY A 8 23.22 7.33 53.05
N GLY A 9 22.72 7.45 51.82
CA GLY A 9 21.35 7.14 51.47
C GLY A 9 21.03 5.64 51.65
N ARG A 10 19.98 5.32 52.41
CA ARG A 10 19.46 3.94 52.50
C ARG A 10 18.90 3.51 51.14
N ARG A 11 19.17 2.28 50.71
CA ARG A 11 18.57 1.72 49.49
C ARG A 11 17.04 1.79 49.60
N CYS A 12 16.39 2.37 48.59
CA CYS A 12 14.93 2.43 48.47
C CYS A 12 14.34 1.04 48.80
N PRO A 13 13.35 0.92 49.71
CA PRO A 13 12.65 -0.36 49.95
C PRO A 13 12.06 -0.97 48.66
N CYS A 14 11.85 -0.11 47.67
CA CYS A 14 11.45 -0.32 46.27
C CYS A 14 12.46 -1.16 45.46
N ALA A 15 13.73 -1.19 45.87
CA ALA A 15 14.81 -1.90 45.21
C ALA A 15 15.13 -3.26 45.86
N SER A 16 14.33 -3.72 46.83
CA SER A 16 14.53 -5.07 47.38
C SER A 16 14.25 -6.11 46.30
N GLY A 17 15.20 -7.03 46.08
CA GLY A 17 15.07 -8.10 45.08
C GLY A 17 13.84 -8.97 45.32
N GLU A 18 13.33 -9.02 46.55
CA GLU A 18 12.13 -9.74 46.92
C GLU A 18 10.84 -9.13 46.35
N ARG A 19 10.67 -7.80 46.39
CA ARG A 19 9.50 -7.15 45.77
C ARG A 19 9.52 -7.28 44.25
N ARG A 20 10.70 -7.18 43.62
CA ARG A 20 10.84 -7.44 42.17
C ARG A 20 10.45 -8.87 41.81
N ARG A 21 10.88 -9.86 42.61
CA ARG A 21 10.50 -11.27 42.42
C ARG A 21 9.01 -11.50 42.66
N ALA A 22 8.42 -10.87 43.68
CA ALA A 22 6.97 -10.97 43.93
C ALA A 22 6.15 -10.37 42.78
N TYR A 23 6.56 -9.20 42.25
CA TYR A 23 5.94 -8.57 41.09
C TYR A 23 6.10 -9.41 39.82
N ALA A 24 7.28 -9.99 39.59
CA ALA A 24 7.53 -10.89 38.46
C ALA A 24 6.65 -12.15 38.55
N ARG A 25 6.51 -12.77 39.73
CA ARG A 25 5.61 -13.90 39.96
C ARG A 25 4.14 -13.54 39.74
N SER A 26 3.71 -12.36 40.18
CA SER A 26 2.34 -11.88 39.95
C SER A 26 2.06 -11.67 38.45
N ARG A 27 2.99 -11.07 37.70
CA ARG A 27 2.87 -10.95 36.24
C ARG A 27 2.88 -12.30 35.52
N TYR A 28 3.72 -13.24 35.96
CA TYR A 28 3.76 -14.59 35.42
C TYR A 28 2.44 -15.33 35.66
N ALA A 29 1.90 -15.26 36.89
CA ALA A 29 0.61 -15.86 37.23
C ALA A 29 -0.54 -15.24 36.42
N ALA A 30 -0.55 -13.91 36.24
CA ALA A 30 -1.55 -13.23 35.42
C ALA A 30 -1.49 -13.68 33.95
N ARG A 31 -0.28 -13.79 33.37
CA ARG A 31 -0.07 -14.31 32.01
C ARG A 31 -0.53 -15.75 31.87
N ASN A 32 -0.23 -16.62 32.83
CA ASN A 32 -0.69 -18.01 32.81
C ASN A 32 -2.22 -18.12 32.93
N ALA A 33 -2.85 -17.29 33.77
CA ALA A 33 -4.30 -17.25 33.89
C ALA A 33 -4.99 -16.72 32.62
N GLU A 34 -4.36 -15.79 31.90
CA GLU A 34 -4.83 -15.31 30.59
C GLU A 34 -4.65 -16.37 29.50
N ALA A 35 -3.49 -17.04 29.46
CA ALA A 35 -3.23 -18.15 28.54
C ALA A 35 -4.21 -19.32 28.74
N ALA A 36 -4.50 -19.68 29.99
CA ALA A 36 -5.50 -20.71 30.32
C ALA A 36 -6.91 -20.32 29.85
N ARG A 37 -7.30 -19.05 30.04
CA ARG A 37 -8.59 -18.53 29.52
C ARG A 37 -8.64 -18.56 27.99
N ARG A 38 -7.56 -18.18 27.31
CA ARG A 38 -7.47 -18.25 25.85
C ARG A 38 -7.57 -19.70 25.36
N ALA A 39 -6.87 -20.64 25.99
CA ALA A 39 -6.95 -22.06 25.66
C ALA A 39 -8.37 -22.62 25.82
N ALA A 40 -9.08 -22.23 26.89
CA ALA A 40 -10.47 -22.62 27.10
C ALA A 40 -11.40 -22.06 25.99
N ASN A 41 -11.24 -20.78 25.62
CA ASN A 41 -12.03 -20.17 24.56
C ASN A 41 -11.74 -20.80 23.19
N THR A 42 -10.49 -21.12 22.89
CA THR A 42 -10.12 -21.83 21.65
C THR A 42 -10.74 -23.21 21.60
N ALA A 43 -10.71 -23.97 22.70
CA ALA A 43 -11.35 -25.29 22.77
C ALA A 43 -12.87 -25.21 22.57
N GLU A 44 -13.53 -24.19 23.14
CA GLU A 44 -14.96 -23.96 22.91
C GLU A 44 -15.27 -23.60 21.46
N PHE A 45 -14.47 -22.73 20.85
CA PHE A 45 -14.62 -22.33 19.45
C PHE A 45 -14.45 -23.53 18.51
N THR A 46 -13.39 -24.33 18.67
CA THR A 46 -13.14 -25.51 17.85
C THR A 46 -14.30 -26.51 17.95
N ARG A 47 -14.86 -26.71 19.15
CA ARG A 47 -16.04 -27.56 19.34
C ARG A 47 -17.25 -27.04 18.55
N ARG A 48 -17.57 -25.74 18.67
CA ARG A 48 -18.70 -25.15 17.91
C ARG A 48 -18.48 -25.22 16.40
N PHE A 49 -17.24 -25.04 15.94
CA PHE A 49 -16.90 -25.14 14.53
C PHE A 49 -17.15 -26.56 13.98
N VAL A 50 -16.71 -27.59 14.71
CA VAL A 50 -16.99 -28.99 14.35
C VAL A 50 -18.50 -29.26 14.32
N GLU A 51 -19.26 -28.77 15.30
CA GLU A 51 -20.73 -28.89 15.30
C GLU A 51 -21.38 -28.24 14.07
N VAL A 52 -20.91 -27.07 13.62
CA VAL A 52 -21.41 -26.44 12.39
C VAL A 52 -21.03 -27.25 11.15
N GLN A 53 -19.80 -27.75 11.09
CA GLN A 53 -19.32 -28.57 9.97
C GLN A 53 -20.13 -29.87 9.84
N GLU A 54 -20.40 -30.55 10.95
CA GLU A 54 -21.24 -31.76 10.99
C GLU A 54 -22.66 -31.46 10.53
N ARG A 55 -23.26 -30.34 10.94
CA ARG A 55 -24.58 -29.91 10.48
C ARG A 55 -24.61 -29.61 8.98
N MET A 56 -23.55 -29.01 8.45
CA MET A 56 -23.44 -28.71 7.02
C MET A 56 -23.28 -30.00 6.20
N GLN A 57 -22.47 -30.96 6.68
CA GLN A 57 -22.34 -32.27 6.05
C GLN A 57 -23.65 -33.07 6.08
N ALA A 58 -24.40 -33.02 7.18
CA ALA A 58 -25.72 -33.63 7.26
C ALA A 58 -26.70 -33.02 6.26
N ALA A 59 -26.74 -31.68 6.14
CA ALA A 59 -27.60 -31.00 5.17
C ALA A 59 -27.24 -31.33 3.71
N LEU A 60 -25.94 -31.48 3.40
CA LEU A 60 -25.49 -31.90 2.07
C LEU A 60 -25.89 -33.35 1.77
N ALA A 61 -25.76 -34.25 2.75
CA ALA A 61 -26.17 -35.65 2.60
C ALA A 61 -27.69 -35.78 2.41
N GLU A 62 -28.49 -34.96 3.08
CA GLU A 62 -29.95 -34.88 2.87
C GLU A 62 -30.28 -34.35 1.47
N GLY A 63 -29.57 -33.32 0.99
CA GLY A 63 -29.77 -32.77 -0.37
C GLY A 63 -29.36 -33.71 -1.51
N GLU A 64 -28.33 -34.54 -1.32
CA GLU A 64 -27.93 -35.57 -2.30
C GLU A 64 -28.98 -36.68 -2.43
N GLN A 65 -29.71 -37.03 -1.36
CA GLN A 65 -30.79 -38.02 -1.42
C GLN A 65 -31.99 -37.53 -2.24
N ASP A 66 -32.30 -36.24 -2.16
CA ASP A 66 -33.38 -35.63 -2.95
C ASP A 66 -33.02 -35.53 -4.44
N LEU A 67 -31.73 -35.30 -4.77
CA LEU A 67 -31.25 -35.26 -6.16
C LEU A 67 -31.10 -36.67 -6.78
N ALA A 68 -30.70 -37.67 -5.99
CA ALA A 68 -30.65 -39.06 -6.43
C ALA A 68 -32.05 -39.63 -6.73
N GLY A 69 -33.09 -39.14 -6.04
CA GLY A 69 -34.50 -39.46 -6.34
C GLY A 69 -35.01 -38.84 -7.64
N ALA A 70 -34.46 -37.70 -8.07
CA ALA A 70 -34.86 -37.01 -9.30
C ALA A 70 -34.14 -37.53 -10.56
N ALA A 71 -32.94 -38.11 -10.42
CA ALA A 71 -32.14 -38.61 -11.54
C ALA A 71 -32.52 -40.02 -12.04
N ALA A 72 -33.49 -40.69 -11.40
CA ALA A 72 -33.97 -42.02 -11.79
C ALA A 72 -35.08 -42.01 -12.87
N LEU A 73 -35.16 -40.95 -13.68
CA LEU A 73 -36.02 -40.90 -14.87
C LEU A 73 -35.19 -41.14 -16.14
N ASP A 74 -35.20 -42.41 -16.55
CA ASP A 74 -35.13 -42.92 -17.92
C ASP A 74 -34.12 -42.26 -18.88
N LEU A 75 -32.88 -42.76 -18.88
CA LEU A 75 -31.97 -42.64 -20.01
C LEU A 75 -31.49 -44.02 -20.45
N ASP A 76 -31.95 -44.40 -21.64
CA ASP A 76 -31.65 -45.63 -22.38
C ASP A 76 -30.14 -45.73 -22.73
N PRO A 77 -29.39 -46.74 -22.24
CA PRO A 77 -27.93 -46.82 -22.38
C PRO A 77 -27.48 -47.50 -23.69
N ALA A 78 -28.16 -47.25 -24.81
CA ALA A 78 -27.83 -47.81 -26.13
C ALA A 78 -27.25 -46.76 -27.09
N ALA A 79 -26.10 -46.16 -26.76
CA ALA A 79 -25.31 -45.37 -27.71
C ALA A 79 -23.93 -46.02 -27.94
N ALA A 80 -23.68 -46.38 -29.20
CA ALA A 80 -22.50 -47.09 -29.66
C ALA A 80 -21.19 -46.30 -29.44
N PRO A 81 -20.04 -46.99 -29.25
CA PRO A 81 -18.74 -46.34 -29.12
C PRO A 81 -18.34 -45.64 -30.43
N ALA A 82 -17.85 -44.41 -30.30
CA ALA A 82 -17.31 -43.62 -31.41
C ALA A 82 -16.07 -44.31 -32.02
N PRO A 83 -15.88 -44.23 -33.35
CA PRO A 83 -14.73 -44.85 -34.01
C PRO A 83 -13.44 -44.10 -33.67
N GLU A 84 -12.39 -44.87 -33.33
CA GLU A 84 -11.01 -44.38 -33.26
C GLU A 84 -10.60 -43.85 -34.65
N VAL A 85 -10.34 -42.55 -34.73
CA VAL A 85 -9.80 -41.90 -35.91
C VAL A 85 -8.27 -41.95 -35.79
N GLU A 86 -7.61 -42.75 -36.63
CA GLU A 86 -6.16 -42.68 -36.78
C GLU A 86 -5.76 -41.33 -37.40
N PRO A 87 -4.73 -40.64 -36.88
CA PRO A 87 -4.32 -39.33 -37.38
C PRO A 87 -3.74 -39.44 -38.79
N ASP A 88 -4.31 -38.67 -39.71
CA ASP A 88 -3.86 -38.51 -41.09
C ASP A 88 -2.46 -37.86 -41.13
N PRO A 89 -1.42 -38.55 -41.65
CA PRO A 89 -0.05 -38.04 -41.69
C PRO A 89 0.18 -36.90 -42.71
N GLU A 90 -0.81 -36.53 -43.52
CA GLU A 90 -0.70 -35.44 -44.50
C GLU A 90 -1.24 -34.09 -44.02
N LEU A 91 -1.83 -34.01 -42.82
CA LEU A 91 -2.28 -32.73 -42.27
C LEU A 91 -1.07 -31.90 -41.78
N PRO A 92 -1.00 -30.60 -42.14
CA PRO A 92 0.04 -29.73 -41.61
C PRO A 92 -0.04 -29.73 -40.08
N PRO A 93 1.11 -29.63 -39.38
CA PRO A 93 1.11 -29.64 -37.92
C PRO A 93 0.15 -28.58 -37.39
N PRO A 94 -0.52 -28.85 -36.23
CA PRO A 94 -1.42 -27.89 -35.61
C PRO A 94 -0.76 -26.52 -35.55
N LEU A 95 -1.54 -25.45 -35.77
CA LEU A 95 -1.01 -24.08 -35.78
C LEU A 95 -0.11 -23.82 -34.56
N GLY A 96 -0.50 -24.32 -33.39
CA GLY A 96 0.28 -24.28 -32.14
C GLY A 96 1.69 -24.87 -32.23
N THR A 97 1.88 -25.99 -32.93
CA THR A 97 3.21 -26.64 -33.07
C THR A 97 4.15 -25.87 -34.01
N VAL A 98 3.61 -25.24 -35.05
CA VAL A 98 4.39 -24.34 -35.94
C VAL A 98 4.79 -23.06 -35.19
N VAL A 99 3.87 -22.58 -34.36
CA VAL A 99 3.94 -21.42 -33.47
C VAL A 99 5.03 -21.69 -32.40
N ASP A 100 5.02 -22.83 -31.72
CA ASP A 100 6.03 -23.21 -30.72
C ASP A 100 7.44 -23.41 -31.31
N ALA A 101 7.54 -23.98 -32.52
CA ALA A 101 8.83 -24.09 -33.23
C ALA A 101 9.40 -22.72 -33.63
N LEU A 102 8.54 -21.76 -33.97
CA LEU A 102 8.94 -20.36 -34.22
C LEU A 102 9.35 -19.64 -32.93
N ILE A 103 8.73 -19.96 -31.78
CA ILE A 103 9.20 -19.49 -30.46
C ILE A 103 10.60 -20.01 -30.22
N GLU A 104 10.84 -21.33 -30.25
CA GLU A 104 12.16 -21.88 -29.93
C GLU A 104 13.26 -21.33 -30.86
N ASP A 105 13.00 -21.19 -32.15
CA ASP A 105 13.98 -20.61 -33.11
C ASP A 105 14.24 -19.11 -32.86
N ARG A 106 13.20 -18.33 -32.54
CA ARG A 106 13.34 -16.86 -32.37
C ARG A 106 13.77 -16.47 -30.96
N TYR A 107 13.35 -17.21 -29.91
CA TYR A 107 13.76 -16.99 -28.52
C TYR A 107 15.13 -17.58 -28.19
N SER A 108 15.64 -18.53 -28.98
CA SER A 108 17.02 -19.00 -28.84
C SER A 108 18.04 -17.99 -29.39
N ARG A 109 17.60 -17.02 -30.21
CA ARG A 109 18.44 -15.90 -30.63
C ARG A 109 18.52 -14.86 -29.52
N PRO A 110 19.72 -14.33 -29.23
CA PRO A 110 19.85 -13.17 -28.35
C PRO A 110 18.99 -12.02 -28.88
N ILE A 111 18.20 -11.39 -28.02
CA ILE A 111 17.35 -10.23 -28.40
C ILE A 111 18.18 -9.13 -29.08
N ALA A 112 19.50 -9.02 -28.78
CA ALA A 112 20.46 -8.15 -29.47
C ALA A 112 20.47 -8.28 -31.00
N GLU A 113 20.24 -9.49 -31.50
CA GLU A 113 20.37 -9.85 -32.91
C GLU A 113 19.04 -9.72 -33.66
N MET A 114 17.96 -9.39 -32.94
CA MET A 114 16.64 -9.21 -33.50
C MET A 114 16.52 -7.84 -34.19
N SER A 115 16.07 -7.86 -35.44
CA SER A 115 15.66 -6.64 -36.13
C SER A 115 14.40 -6.02 -35.50
N ASP A 116 14.08 -4.78 -35.86
CA ASP A 116 12.82 -4.15 -35.45
C ASP A 116 11.59 -4.96 -35.90
N GLU A 117 11.67 -5.56 -37.09
CA GLU A 117 10.64 -6.43 -37.62
C GLU A 117 10.54 -7.73 -36.81
N ASP A 118 11.65 -8.32 -36.37
CA ASP A 118 11.66 -9.48 -35.48
C ASP A 118 11.00 -9.16 -34.13
N CYS A 119 11.26 -7.97 -33.57
CA CYS A 119 10.68 -7.54 -32.30
C CYS A 119 9.18 -7.29 -32.41
N GLU A 120 8.73 -6.67 -33.50
CA GLU A 120 7.31 -6.46 -33.78
C GLU A 120 6.58 -7.79 -34.02
N GLN A 121 7.21 -8.73 -34.74
CA GLN A 121 6.70 -10.09 -34.93
C GLN A 121 6.60 -10.85 -33.60
N VAL A 122 7.62 -10.82 -32.73
CA VAL A 122 7.56 -11.47 -31.42
C VAL A 122 6.48 -10.85 -30.54
N ARG A 123 6.27 -9.53 -30.59
CA ARG A 123 5.18 -8.87 -29.85
C ARG A 123 3.81 -9.29 -30.35
N ALA A 124 3.57 -9.22 -31.67
CA ALA A 124 2.31 -9.64 -32.27
C ALA A 124 2.02 -11.11 -31.95
N TYR A 125 3.06 -11.94 -32.03
CA TYR A 125 3.00 -13.36 -31.76
C TYR A 125 2.71 -13.67 -30.29
N ALA A 126 3.45 -13.10 -29.34
CA ALA A 126 3.25 -13.34 -27.92
C ALA A 126 1.89 -12.80 -27.45
N THR A 127 1.36 -11.75 -28.09
CA THR A 127 -0.01 -11.27 -27.89
C THR A 127 -1.04 -12.31 -28.35
N VAL A 128 -0.89 -12.87 -29.55
CA VAL A 128 -1.79 -13.92 -30.07
C VAL A 128 -1.71 -15.19 -29.21
N ARG A 129 -0.51 -15.59 -28.77
CA ARG A 129 -0.36 -16.78 -27.92
C ARG A 129 -0.91 -16.56 -26.51
N ALA A 130 -0.77 -15.37 -25.93
CA ALA A 130 -1.45 -15.03 -24.68
C ALA A 130 -2.98 -15.13 -24.83
N GLN A 131 -3.55 -14.71 -25.97
CA GLN A 131 -4.99 -14.86 -26.26
C GLN A 131 -5.42 -16.32 -26.40
N LEU A 132 -4.64 -17.14 -27.11
CA LEU A 132 -4.89 -18.58 -27.25
C LEU A 132 -4.74 -19.32 -25.91
N SER A 133 -3.72 -18.99 -25.13
CA SER A 133 -3.51 -19.53 -23.78
C SER A 133 -4.67 -19.14 -22.86
N ALA A 134 -5.19 -17.92 -22.94
CA ALA A 134 -6.37 -17.51 -22.17
C ALA A 134 -7.64 -18.30 -22.58
N GLU A 135 -7.75 -18.74 -23.83
CA GLU A 135 -8.83 -19.63 -24.31
C GLU A 135 -8.65 -21.09 -23.84
N GLU A 136 -7.42 -21.59 -23.87
CA GLU A 136 -7.04 -22.88 -23.29
C GLU A 136 -7.27 -22.91 -21.77
N THR A 137 -6.91 -21.84 -21.04
CA THR A 137 -7.20 -21.63 -19.62
C THR A 137 -8.70 -21.66 -19.34
N ARG A 138 -9.51 -20.95 -20.15
CA ARG A 138 -10.98 -20.97 -20.04
C ARG A 138 -11.56 -22.37 -20.26
N THR A 139 -11.02 -23.11 -21.21
CA THR A 139 -11.45 -24.49 -21.52
C THR A 139 -11.06 -25.46 -20.40
N ALA A 140 -9.83 -25.37 -19.89
CA ALA A 140 -9.36 -26.18 -18.77
C ALA A 140 -10.15 -25.90 -17.48
N TYR A 141 -10.51 -24.63 -17.24
CA TYR A 141 -11.36 -24.25 -16.11
C TYR A 141 -12.79 -24.78 -16.24
N ALA A 142 -13.39 -24.71 -17.43
CA ALA A 142 -14.70 -25.30 -17.67
C ALA A 142 -14.71 -26.81 -17.38
N ALA A 143 -13.61 -27.52 -17.68
CA ALA A 143 -13.41 -28.92 -17.32
C ALA A 143 -13.18 -29.17 -15.82
N MET A 144 -12.82 -28.13 -15.04
CA MET A 144 -12.70 -28.19 -13.58
C MET A 144 -14.02 -27.91 -12.84
N ALA A 145 -15.01 -27.31 -13.49
CA ALA A 145 -16.28 -26.97 -12.85
C ALA A 145 -16.96 -28.22 -12.27
N GLY A 146 -17.00 -28.33 -10.94
CA GLY A 146 -17.52 -29.49 -10.20
C GLY A 146 -16.47 -30.34 -9.47
N LEU A 147 -15.18 -30.08 -9.67
CA LEU A 147 -14.11 -30.72 -8.89
C LEU A 147 -13.83 -29.97 -7.60
N SER A 148 -13.53 -30.71 -6.52
CA SER A 148 -13.11 -30.12 -5.26
C SER A 148 -11.84 -29.27 -5.45
N PRO A 149 -11.77 -28.05 -4.87
CA PRO A 149 -10.58 -27.19 -4.94
C PRO A 149 -9.36 -27.77 -4.21
N TYR A 150 -9.49 -28.94 -3.57
CA TYR A 150 -8.39 -29.69 -2.95
C TYR A 150 -8.00 -30.96 -3.72
N SER A 151 -8.67 -31.27 -4.83
CA SER A 151 -8.32 -32.44 -5.64
C SER A 151 -7.03 -32.17 -6.43
N ASP A 152 -6.08 -33.10 -6.38
CA ASP A 152 -4.91 -33.14 -7.26
C ASP A 152 -5.29 -33.83 -8.59
N SER A 153 -6.30 -33.27 -9.25
CA SER A 153 -6.84 -33.83 -10.48
C SER A 153 -5.95 -33.48 -11.69
N PRO A 154 -5.91 -34.34 -12.73
CA PRO A 154 -5.27 -33.99 -14.00
C PRO A 154 -5.76 -32.66 -14.59
N GLN A 155 -7.06 -32.36 -14.44
CA GLN A 155 -7.69 -31.13 -14.93
C GLN A 155 -7.15 -29.90 -14.20
N ARG A 156 -6.89 -30.00 -12.89
CA ARG A 156 -6.26 -28.92 -12.12
C ARG A 156 -4.84 -28.66 -12.53
N ARG A 157 -4.02 -29.71 -12.70
CA ARG A 157 -2.64 -29.56 -13.19
C ARG A 157 -2.62 -28.92 -14.58
N ALA A 158 -3.57 -29.27 -15.44
CA ALA A 158 -3.72 -28.64 -16.75
C ALA A 158 -4.10 -27.14 -16.65
N TYR A 159 -5.02 -26.78 -15.76
CA TYR A 159 -5.38 -25.39 -15.50
C TYR A 159 -4.23 -24.55 -14.93
N GLU A 160 -3.52 -25.07 -13.92
CA GLU A 160 -2.36 -24.40 -13.33
C GLU A 160 -1.22 -24.23 -14.37
N ALA A 161 -0.99 -25.23 -15.22
CA ALA A 161 -0.04 -25.15 -16.32
C ALA A 161 -0.43 -24.09 -17.38
N ALA A 162 -1.71 -24.01 -17.75
CA ALA A 162 -2.21 -23.02 -18.71
C ALA A 162 -2.06 -21.57 -18.20
N LEU A 163 -2.36 -21.33 -16.91
CA LEU A 163 -2.13 -20.05 -16.26
C LEU A 163 -0.64 -19.67 -16.19
N GLN A 164 0.23 -20.66 -15.94
CA GLN A 164 1.68 -20.45 -15.91
C GLN A 164 2.24 -20.11 -17.30
N GLU A 165 1.71 -20.72 -18.36
CA GLU A 165 2.07 -20.42 -19.75
C GLU A 165 1.62 -19.01 -20.16
N GLU A 166 0.38 -18.63 -19.85
CA GLU A 166 -0.15 -17.30 -20.10
C GLU A 166 0.70 -16.21 -19.42
N GLY A 167 1.07 -16.44 -18.16
CA GLY A 167 1.97 -15.56 -17.40
C GLY A 167 3.35 -15.41 -18.05
N ARG A 168 3.93 -16.50 -18.57
CA ARG A 168 5.22 -16.47 -19.30
C ARG A 168 5.14 -15.64 -20.57
N HIS A 169 4.09 -15.79 -21.36
CA HIS A 169 3.93 -15.01 -22.60
C HIS A 169 3.76 -13.51 -22.31
N LEU A 170 2.99 -13.14 -21.29
CA LEU A 170 2.81 -11.74 -20.88
C LEU A 170 4.12 -11.13 -20.34
N ALA A 171 4.91 -11.91 -19.58
CA ALA A 171 6.23 -11.48 -19.15
C ALA A 171 7.17 -11.22 -20.34
N ALA A 172 7.16 -12.09 -21.35
CA ALA A 172 7.96 -11.92 -22.55
C ALA A 172 7.58 -10.67 -23.36
N VAL A 173 6.28 -10.37 -23.50
CA VAL A 173 5.81 -9.11 -24.13
C VAL A 173 6.37 -7.90 -23.40
N ALA A 174 6.37 -7.93 -22.06
CA ALA A 174 6.90 -6.84 -21.25
C ALA A 174 8.42 -6.67 -21.44
N ASP A 175 9.17 -7.78 -21.52
CA ASP A 175 10.63 -7.76 -21.70
C ASP A 175 11.04 -7.26 -23.10
N VAL A 176 10.34 -7.67 -24.17
CA VAL A 176 10.56 -7.14 -25.54
C VAL A 176 10.24 -5.65 -25.62
N THR A 177 9.16 -5.23 -24.96
CA THR A 177 8.76 -3.81 -24.91
C THR A 177 9.78 -2.95 -24.15
N LEU A 178 10.32 -3.49 -23.06
CA LEU A 178 11.42 -2.88 -22.32
C LEU A 178 12.68 -2.73 -23.19
N HIS A 179 13.07 -3.81 -23.89
CA HIS A 179 14.25 -3.80 -24.76
C HIS A 179 14.16 -2.73 -25.84
N GLU A 180 13.02 -2.63 -26.54
CA GLU A 180 12.80 -1.60 -27.58
C GLU A 180 12.85 -0.17 -27.00
N HIS A 181 12.28 0.02 -25.81
CA HIS A 181 12.30 1.32 -25.13
C HIS A 181 13.73 1.75 -24.78
N LEU A 182 14.53 0.82 -24.24
CA LEU A 182 15.96 1.07 -23.94
C LEU A 182 16.76 1.33 -25.22
N ARG A 183 16.54 0.54 -26.28
CA ARG A 183 17.21 0.71 -27.59
C ARG A 183 16.93 2.08 -28.19
N ARG A 184 15.69 2.59 -28.09
CA ARG A 184 15.30 3.92 -28.59
C ARG A 184 15.81 5.06 -27.73
N ALA A 185 15.88 4.87 -26.41
CA ALA A 185 16.29 5.91 -25.49
C ALA A 185 17.82 6.12 -25.42
N LEU A 186 18.61 5.12 -25.83
CA LEU A 186 20.07 5.23 -25.88
C LEU A 186 20.53 5.94 -27.17
N PRO A 187 21.29 7.05 -27.04
CA PRO A 187 21.66 7.90 -28.17
C PRO A 187 22.81 7.33 -29.02
N ASP A 188 23.69 6.50 -28.44
CA ASP A 188 24.87 5.95 -29.11
C ASP A 188 24.60 4.52 -29.64
N PRO A 189 24.88 4.21 -30.92
CA PRO A 189 24.83 2.86 -31.45
C PRO A 189 25.63 1.83 -30.63
N GLY A 190 26.78 2.21 -30.07
CA GLY A 190 27.59 1.31 -29.25
C GLY A 190 26.95 0.96 -27.90
N ASP A 191 26.15 1.88 -27.34
CA ASP A 191 25.37 1.63 -26.13
C ASP A 191 24.17 0.71 -26.42
N ARG A 192 23.61 0.74 -27.64
CA ARG A 192 22.50 -0.14 -28.06
C ARG A 192 22.94 -1.59 -28.17
N ASP A 193 24.14 -1.82 -28.69
CA ASP A 193 24.71 -3.16 -28.85
C ASP A 193 25.04 -3.81 -27.48
N ALA A 194 25.30 -3.00 -26.45
CA ALA A 194 25.54 -3.48 -25.08
C ALA A 194 24.27 -3.94 -24.32
N VAL A 195 23.07 -3.55 -24.77
CA VAL A 195 21.77 -3.95 -24.18
C VAL A 195 21.38 -5.39 -24.54
N GLY A 196 22.17 -6.07 -25.37
CA GLY A 196 21.77 -7.25 -26.14
C GLY A 196 21.40 -8.53 -25.38
N SER A 197 21.68 -8.64 -24.08
CA SER A 197 21.39 -9.85 -23.32
C SER A 197 20.16 -9.66 -22.45
N PRO A 198 19.14 -10.56 -22.51
CA PRO A 198 18.06 -10.62 -21.51
C PRO A 198 18.62 -10.69 -20.08
N ALA A 199 19.78 -11.32 -19.88
CA ALA A 199 20.48 -11.33 -18.60
C ALA A 199 21.11 -9.99 -18.24
N TRP A 200 21.51 -9.15 -19.20
CA TRP A 200 21.95 -7.77 -18.95
C TRP A 200 20.77 -6.87 -18.60
N VAL A 201 19.65 -6.96 -19.33
CA VAL A 201 18.44 -6.18 -19.02
C VAL A 201 17.87 -6.60 -17.66
N ALA A 202 17.74 -7.91 -17.38
CA ALA A 202 17.32 -8.42 -16.08
C ALA A 202 18.29 -8.01 -14.96
N ARG A 203 19.60 -8.06 -15.20
CA ARG A 203 20.61 -7.65 -14.21
C ARG A 203 20.62 -6.14 -13.97
N VAL A 204 20.49 -5.30 -15.01
CA VAL A 204 20.41 -3.83 -14.84
C VAL A 204 19.07 -3.42 -14.22
N VAL A 205 18.00 -4.17 -14.46
CA VAL A 205 16.68 -3.96 -13.85
C VAL A 205 16.62 -4.40 -12.39
N VAL A 206 17.39 -5.42 -11.98
CA VAL A 206 17.36 -5.99 -10.62
C VAL A 206 18.52 -5.50 -9.75
N ASP A 207 19.72 -5.32 -10.31
CA ASP A 207 20.97 -4.93 -9.63
C ASP A 207 21.75 -3.91 -10.48
N ALA A 208 21.49 -2.61 -10.29
CA ALA A 208 22.17 -1.54 -11.03
C ALA A 208 23.62 -1.31 -10.51
N ASP A 209 24.50 -2.24 -10.86
CA ASP A 209 25.93 -2.26 -10.59
C ASP A 209 26.69 -2.12 -11.94
N PHE A 210 27.29 -0.95 -12.19
CA PHE A 210 27.85 -0.57 -13.50
C PHE A 210 29.33 -0.90 -13.64
N THR A 211 29.71 -1.72 -14.61
CA THR A 211 31.14 -2.03 -14.81
C THR A 211 31.82 -0.95 -15.67
N HIS A 212 32.82 -0.26 -15.12
CA HIS A 212 33.68 0.72 -15.81
C HIS A 212 34.59 0.02 -16.84
N GLN A 213 35.22 0.78 -17.76
CA GLN A 213 36.08 0.24 -18.84
C GLN A 213 37.28 -0.60 -18.34
N ASP A 214 37.65 -0.45 -17.06
CA ASP A 214 38.70 -1.22 -16.40
C ASP A 214 38.18 -2.47 -15.66
N GLY A 215 36.88 -2.79 -15.79
CA GLY A 215 36.24 -3.91 -15.13
C GLY A 215 35.72 -3.62 -13.72
N THR A 216 35.81 -2.37 -13.22
CA THR A 216 35.29 -2.06 -11.87
C THR A 216 33.78 -1.82 -11.85
N VAL A 217 33.05 -2.58 -11.04
CA VAL A 217 31.63 -2.35 -10.76
C VAL A 217 31.46 -1.09 -9.90
N MET A 218 30.60 -0.19 -10.35
CA MET A 218 30.27 1.10 -9.76
C MET A 218 28.80 1.12 -9.42
N THR A 219 28.50 1.33 -8.15
CA THR A 219 27.14 1.59 -7.70
C THR A 219 26.70 3.00 -8.16
N ALA A 220 25.39 3.27 -8.17
CA ALA A 220 24.89 4.63 -8.36
C ALA A 220 25.48 5.63 -7.33
N HIS A 221 25.84 5.15 -6.15
CA HIS A 221 26.52 5.93 -5.11
C HIS A 221 27.96 6.30 -5.50
N ASP A 222 28.69 5.40 -6.16
CA ASP A 222 30.06 5.66 -6.63
C ASP A 222 30.08 6.69 -7.75
N VAL A 223 29.11 6.62 -8.67
CA VAL A 223 28.95 7.62 -9.73
C VAL A 223 28.63 8.99 -9.13
N TYR A 224 27.69 9.05 -8.18
CA TYR A 224 27.37 10.29 -7.47
C TYR A 224 28.59 10.86 -6.73
N THR A 225 29.37 10.02 -6.07
CA THR A 225 30.58 10.42 -5.33
C THR A 225 31.65 10.97 -6.27
N ARG A 226 31.87 10.33 -7.42
CA ARG A 226 32.82 10.82 -8.43
C ARG A 226 32.36 12.13 -9.09
N ILE A 227 31.07 12.33 -9.34
CA ILE A 227 30.52 13.62 -9.81
C ILE A 227 30.77 14.71 -8.78
N ARG A 228 30.47 14.43 -7.50
CA ARG A 228 30.67 15.36 -6.39
C ARG A 228 32.14 15.76 -6.24
N ASP A 229 33.05 14.80 -6.40
CA ASP A 229 34.48 15.01 -6.26
C ASP A 229 35.12 15.64 -7.53
N GLY A 230 34.32 16.01 -8.54
CA GLY A 230 34.81 16.59 -9.80
C GLY A 230 35.59 15.61 -10.68
N ARG A 231 35.47 14.30 -10.41
CA ARG A 231 36.17 13.21 -11.11
C ARG A 231 35.36 12.62 -12.26
N LEU A 232 34.10 13.03 -12.42
CA LEU A 232 33.29 12.79 -13.61
C LEU A 232 33.06 14.12 -14.32
N ASP A 233 33.29 14.15 -15.62
CA ASP A 233 32.91 15.29 -16.45
C ASP A 233 31.39 15.55 -16.38
N ARG A 234 30.97 16.82 -16.46
CA ARG A 234 29.56 17.23 -16.36
C ARG A 234 28.71 16.62 -17.47
N GLU A 235 29.28 16.42 -18.66
CA GLU A 235 28.58 15.76 -19.76
C GLU A 235 28.34 14.28 -19.47
N ALA A 236 29.35 13.57 -18.94
CA ALA A 236 29.21 12.19 -18.49
C ALA A 236 28.19 12.05 -17.34
N ALA A 237 28.19 13.00 -16.40
CA ALA A 237 27.20 13.07 -15.32
C ALA A 237 25.76 13.24 -15.86
N GLY A 238 25.58 14.12 -16.85
CA GLY A 238 24.30 14.35 -17.52
C GLY A 238 23.80 13.11 -18.25
N ARG A 239 24.68 12.43 -19.01
CA ARG A 239 24.36 11.16 -19.68
C ARG A 239 23.97 10.07 -18.68
N PHE A 240 24.71 9.94 -17.58
CA PHE A 240 24.39 8.98 -16.53
C PHE A 240 23.02 9.24 -15.88
N GLN A 241 22.71 10.51 -15.55
CA GLN A 241 21.41 10.86 -15.00
C GLN A 241 20.26 10.60 -15.97
N ALA A 242 20.47 10.88 -17.26
CA ALA A 242 19.49 10.58 -18.31
C ALA A 242 19.25 9.07 -18.42
N MET A 243 20.32 8.27 -18.52
CA MET A 243 20.25 6.81 -18.58
C MET A 243 19.57 6.21 -17.34
N THR A 244 19.93 6.68 -16.13
CA THR A 244 19.31 6.23 -14.88
C THR A 244 17.81 6.54 -14.87
N ARG A 245 17.41 7.72 -15.33
CA ARG A 245 15.99 8.08 -15.44
C ARG A 245 15.27 7.18 -16.45
N THR A 246 15.85 6.96 -17.62
CA THR A 246 15.31 6.03 -18.63
C THR A 246 15.14 4.63 -18.06
N LEU A 247 16.12 4.10 -17.32
CA LEU A 247 16.04 2.79 -16.69
C LEU A 247 14.92 2.72 -15.65
N LEU A 248 14.81 3.74 -14.77
CA LEU A 248 13.74 3.82 -13.78
C LEU A 248 12.35 3.92 -14.43
N ASP A 249 12.22 4.72 -15.48
CA ASP A 249 10.98 4.87 -16.24
C ASP A 249 10.58 3.55 -16.91
N ALA A 250 11.56 2.83 -17.46
CA ALA A 250 11.32 1.55 -18.13
C ALA A 250 11.00 0.41 -17.13
N GLN A 251 11.67 0.38 -15.97
CA GLN A 251 11.30 -0.49 -14.84
C GLN A 251 9.88 -0.22 -14.37
N GLN A 252 9.52 1.06 -14.23
CA GLN A 252 8.18 1.45 -13.83
C GLN A 252 7.14 1.02 -14.86
N LEU A 253 7.43 1.18 -16.15
CA LEU A 253 6.56 0.70 -17.23
C LEU A 253 6.33 -0.82 -17.15
N VAL A 254 7.40 -1.61 -17.02
CA VAL A 254 7.28 -3.08 -16.88
C VAL A 254 6.46 -3.46 -15.66
N ARG A 255 6.69 -2.83 -14.52
CA ARG A 255 5.89 -3.06 -13.29
C ARG A 255 4.42 -2.72 -13.48
N THR A 256 4.11 -1.63 -14.17
CA THR A 256 2.72 -1.26 -14.49
C THR A 256 2.09 -2.26 -15.46
N GLN A 257 2.79 -2.70 -16.51
CA GLN A 257 2.26 -3.71 -17.43
C GLN A 257 2.02 -5.06 -16.74
N ARG A 258 2.95 -5.51 -15.90
CA ARG A 258 2.76 -6.72 -15.08
C ARG A 258 1.58 -6.58 -14.13
N SER A 259 1.44 -5.45 -13.45
CA SER A 259 0.27 -5.18 -12.60
C SER A 259 -1.03 -5.25 -13.39
N LYS A 260 -1.08 -4.68 -14.61
CA LYS A 260 -2.27 -4.77 -15.47
C LYS A 260 -2.60 -6.21 -15.87
N ALA A 261 -1.60 -7.00 -16.24
CA ALA A 261 -1.77 -8.42 -16.53
C ALA A 261 -2.31 -9.19 -15.33
N HIS A 262 -1.73 -9.00 -14.15
CA HIS A 262 -2.18 -9.65 -12.92
C HIS A 262 -3.60 -9.24 -12.51
N ALA A 263 -3.93 -7.95 -12.60
CA ALA A 263 -5.27 -7.47 -12.32
C ALA A 263 -6.31 -8.02 -13.30
N ALA A 264 -5.97 -8.14 -14.60
CA ALA A 264 -6.84 -8.79 -15.59
C ALA A 264 -7.06 -10.28 -15.29
N ALA A 265 -6.01 -11.02 -14.94
CA ALA A 265 -6.12 -12.42 -14.53
C ALA A 265 -6.95 -12.60 -13.24
N LEU A 266 -6.76 -11.71 -12.26
CA LEU A 266 -7.55 -11.67 -11.03
C LEU A 266 -9.03 -11.43 -11.34
N ARG A 267 -9.34 -10.43 -12.17
CA ARG A 267 -10.71 -10.15 -12.61
C ARG A 267 -11.35 -11.37 -13.26
N SER A 268 -10.69 -11.96 -14.26
CA SER A 268 -11.21 -13.15 -14.93
C SER A 268 -11.47 -14.30 -13.95
N THR A 269 -10.55 -14.51 -12.99
CA THR A 269 -10.71 -15.54 -11.95
C THR A 269 -11.93 -15.26 -11.06
N LEU A 270 -12.14 -14.00 -10.68
CA LEU A 270 -13.26 -13.60 -9.82
C LEU A 270 -14.60 -13.65 -10.55
N GLU A 271 -14.68 -13.19 -11.80
CA GLU A 271 -15.89 -13.26 -12.63
C GLU A 271 -16.31 -14.71 -12.90
N GLN A 272 -15.34 -15.62 -13.06
CA GLN A 272 -15.62 -17.06 -13.17
C GLN A 272 -16.17 -17.65 -11.87
N ALA A 273 -15.59 -17.26 -10.72
CA ALA A 273 -16.02 -17.74 -9.41
C ALA A 273 -17.37 -17.13 -8.99
N ASN A 274 -17.65 -15.89 -9.39
CA ASN A 274 -18.89 -15.18 -9.12
C ASN A 274 -19.24 -14.24 -10.31
N PRO A 275 -20.14 -14.69 -11.21
CA PRO A 275 -20.55 -13.92 -12.38
C PRO A 275 -21.31 -12.62 -12.07
N ASP A 276 -21.77 -12.43 -10.83
CA ASP A 276 -22.47 -11.21 -10.42
C ASP A 276 -21.50 -10.05 -10.08
N LEU A 277 -20.19 -10.31 -10.08
CA LEU A 277 -19.18 -9.27 -9.89
C LEU A 277 -19.08 -8.40 -11.15
N SER A 278 -18.93 -7.10 -10.93
CA SER A 278 -18.64 -6.14 -12.00
C SER A 278 -17.38 -5.35 -11.67
N PHE A 279 -16.71 -4.84 -12.70
CA PHE A 279 -15.48 -4.07 -12.55
C PHE A 279 -15.50 -2.87 -13.50
N GLY A 280 -15.10 -1.71 -13.00
CA GLY A 280 -14.90 -0.52 -13.81
C GLY A 280 -16.17 0.25 -14.17
N THR A 281 -17.31 -0.10 -13.58
CA THR A 281 -18.58 0.59 -13.84
C THR A 281 -18.87 1.69 -12.81
N THR A 282 -18.31 1.60 -11.61
CA THR A 282 -18.52 2.60 -10.56
C THR A 282 -17.79 3.91 -10.87
N ASP A 283 -18.51 5.01 -11.05
CA ASP A 283 -17.87 6.32 -11.16
C ASP A 283 -17.43 6.84 -9.78
N LEU A 284 -16.13 6.87 -9.53
CA LEU A 284 -15.52 7.40 -8.31
C LEU A 284 -15.70 8.94 -8.14
N SER A 285 -16.06 9.64 -9.21
CA SER A 285 -16.33 11.07 -9.21
C SER A 285 -17.82 11.42 -8.99
N GLU A 286 -18.71 10.44 -9.14
CA GLU A 286 -20.15 10.58 -8.92
C GLU A 286 -20.60 9.93 -7.59
N GLY A 287 -21.82 10.25 -7.14
CA GLY A 287 -22.42 9.72 -5.91
C GLY A 287 -22.62 10.74 -4.79
N ALA A 288 -23.19 10.28 -3.67
CA ALA A 288 -23.53 11.14 -2.53
C ALA A 288 -22.28 11.70 -1.81
N GLN A 289 -21.14 11.01 -1.92
CA GLN A 289 -19.85 11.39 -1.32
C GLN A 289 -18.70 11.15 -2.34
N PRO A 290 -18.44 12.10 -3.25
CA PRO A 290 -17.42 11.91 -4.29
C PRO A 290 -16.01 11.85 -3.71
N VAL A 291 -15.10 11.19 -4.43
CA VAL A 291 -13.68 11.18 -4.08
C VAL A 291 -13.10 12.60 -4.21
N VAL A 292 -12.52 13.11 -3.12
CA VAL A 292 -11.90 14.43 -3.07
C VAL A 292 -10.41 14.32 -3.39
N TRP A 293 -10.00 14.84 -4.54
CA TRP A 293 -8.60 14.83 -4.93
C TRP A 293 -7.79 15.89 -4.17
N GLY A 294 -6.73 15.45 -3.49
CA GLY A 294 -5.81 16.31 -2.76
C GLY A 294 -4.75 16.97 -3.64
N THR A 295 -3.92 17.80 -3.00
CA THR A 295 -2.81 18.49 -3.66
C THR A 295 -1.84 17.52 -4.33
N GLY A 296 -1.42 17.81 -5.56
CA GLY A 296 -0.45 16.99 -6.31
C GLY A 296 -1.06 15.90 -7.19
N MET A 297 -2.39 15.77 -7.21
CA MET A 297 -3.13 14.92 -8.15
C MET A 297 -3.31 15.61 -9.49
N THR A 298 -2.48 15.22 -10.47
CA THR A 298 -2.72 15.57 -11.88
C THR A 298 -3.84 14.70 -12.45
N LYS A 299 -4.49 15.11 -13.55
CA LYS A 299 -5.50 14.28 -14.25
C LYS A 299 -4.98 12.89 -14.61
N ALA A 300 -3.71 12.79 -15.04
CA ALA A 300 -3.06 11.52 -15.34
C ALA A 300 -2.95 10.61 -14.10
N LYS A 301 -2.56 11.17 -12.94
CA LYS A 301 -2.52 10.41 -11.68
C LYS A 301 -3.90 10.01 -11.20
N GLN A 302 -4.93 10.84 -11.43
CA GLN A 302 -6.31 10.50 -11.09
C GLN A 302 -6.76 9.32 -11.93
N ALA A 303 -6.57 9.39 -13.25
CA ALA A 303 -6.87 8.30 -14.16
C ALA A 303 -6.11 7.01 -13.77
N GLN A 304 -4.83 7.09 -13.42
CA GLN A 304 -4.07 5.95 -12.96
C GLN A 304 -4.63 5.37 -11.65
N PHE A 305 -4.97 6.19 -10.66
CA PHE A 305 -5.58 5.73 -9.42
C PHE A 305 -6.90 5.00 -9.69
N VAL A 306 -7.77 5.60 -10.52
CA VAL A 306 -9.06 5.02 -10.91
C VAL A 306 -8.86 3.69 -11.64
N ASP A 307 -7.93 3.62 -12.60
CA ASP A 307 -7.56 2.41 -13.33
C ASP A 307 -7.09 1.30 -12.37
N SER A 308 -6.15 1.60 -11.45
CA SER A 308 -5.64 0.63 -10.48
C SER A 308 -6.74 0.09 -9.55
N VAL A 309 -7.67 0.94 -9.11
CA VAL A 309 -8.76 0.53 -8.22
C VAL A 309 -9.76 -0.36 -8.97
N HIS A 310 -10.23 0.05 -10.15
CA HIS A 310 -11.18 -0.75 -10.93
C HIS A 310 -10.59 -2.01 -11.54
N SER A 311 -9.27 -2.03 -11.78
CA SER A 311 -8.60 -3.26 -12.21
C SER A 311 -8.51 -4.29 -11.08
N ALA A 312 -8.34 -3.83 -9.83
CA ALA A 312 -8.06 -4.70 -8.70
C ALA A 312 -9.30 -5.13 -7.90
N TYR A 313 -10.33 -4.29 -7.81
CA TYR A 313 -11.47 -4.49 -6.91
C TYR A 313 -12.80 -4.60 -7.68
N PRO A 314 -13.70 -5.51 -7.27
CA PRO A 314 -15.09 -5.48 -7.70
C PRO A 314 -15.75 -4.16 -7.32
N ASP A 315 -16.59 -3.65 -8.21
CA ASP A 315 -17.30 -2.38 -8.10
C ASP A 315 -18.12 -2.29 -6.80
N GLN A 316 -18.71 -3.40 -6.34
CA GLN A 316 -19.48 -3.43 -5.10
C GLN A 316 -18.63 -3.04 -3.87
N LEU A 317 -17.37 -3.51 -3.80
CA LEU A 317 -16.45 -3.11 -2.72
C LEU A 317 -16.02 -1.65 -2.86
N VAL A 318 -15.83 -1.18 -4.09
CA VAL A 318 -15.47 0.20 -4.39
C VAL A 318 -16.61 1.15 -3.98
N GLU A 319 -17.86 0.81 -4.31
CA GLU A 319 -19.06 1.52 -3.90
C GLU A 319 -19.21 1.54 -2.39
N ARG A 320 -19.02 0.41 -1.71
CA ARG A 320 -19.06 0.38 -0.24
C ARG A 320 -18.00 1.28 0.37
N ALA A 321 -16.78 1.23 -0.16
CA ALA A 321 -15.68 2.07 0.27
C ALA A 321 -15.99 3.56 0.08
N ARG A 322 -16.82 3.92 -0.89
CA ARG A 322 -17.31 5.28 -1.16
C ARG A 322 -18.49 5.69 -0.26
N ASP A 323 -19.53 4.85 -0.17
CA ASP A 323 -20.90 5.28 0.15
C ASP A 323 -21.33 5.20 1.61
N ASN A 324 -20.48 4.76 2.54
CA ASN A 324 -20.77 4.72 3.98
C ASN A 324 -20.77 6.10 4.68
N GLY A 325 -21.19 7.16 3.96
CA GLY A 325 -21.44 8.49 4.52
C GLY A 325 -20.20 9.31 4.86
N ARG A 326 -19.00 8.89 4.40
CA ARG A 326 -17.75 9.62 4.66
C ARG A 326 -16.97 9.79 3.37
N PRO A 327 -16.69 11.03 2.95
CA PRO A 327 -15.93 11.27 1.74
C PRO A 327 -14.51 10.72 1.88
N LEU A 328 -13.99 10.18 0.78
CA LEU A 328 -12.63 9.68 0.67
C LEU A 328 -11.77 10.76 0.01
N ARG A 329 -10.71 11.19 0.70
CA ARG A 329 -9.71 12.08 0.13
C ARG A 329 -8.52 11.27 -0.36
N VAL A 330 -8.13 11.46 -1.61
CA VAL A 330 -6.96 10.78 -2.19
C VAL A 330 -5.82 11.77 -2.41
N ARG A 331 -4.62 11.43 -1.95
CA ARG A 331 -3.39 12.22 -2.12
C ARG A 331 -2.28 11.35 -2.70
N VAL A 332 -1.46 11.94 -3.57
CA VAL A 332 -0.20 11.34 -4.00
C VAL A 332 0.97 12.10 -3.37
N THR A 333 1.84 11.38 -2.66
CA THR A 333 3.06 11.95 -2.06
C THR A 333 4.27 11.06 -2.34
N SER A 334 5.44 11.64 -2.55
CA SER A 334 6.67 10.88 -2.79
C SER A 334 7.27 10.25 -1.52
N SER A 335 6.85 10.72 -0.34
CA SER A 335 7.55 10.40 0.91
C SER A 335 6.90 9.29 1.72
N ARG A 336 5.56 9.15 1.66
CA ARG A 336 4.87 8.16 2.48
C ARG A 336 3.48 7.85 1.96
N ALA A 337 3.21 6.58 1.76
CA ALA A 337 1.85 6.07 1.66
C ALA A 337 1.31 5.67 3.03
N HIS A 338 0.02 5.90 3.22
CA HIS A 338 -0.75 5.43 4.37
C HIS A 338 -2.24 5.73 4.16
N TYR A 339 -3.05 4.85 4.71
CA TYR A 339 -4.45 5.07 4.96
C TYR A 339 -4.63 5.68 6.35
N GLN A 340 -5.49 6.69 6.45
CA GLN A 340 -5.89 7.29 7.70
C GLN A 340 -7.42 7.14 7.86
N PRO A 341 -7.87 6.34 8.85
CA PRO A 341 -9.29 6.08 9.04
C PRO A 341 -10.01 7.36 9.45
N SER A 342 -11.27 7.39 9.09
CA SER A 342 -12.11 8.55 9.30
C SER A 342 -12.38 8.78 10.80
N GLY A 343 -12.09 9.99 11.27
CA GLY A 343 -12.17 10.36 12.70
C GLY A 343 -10.82 10.66 13.34
N ALA A 344 -9.71 10.30 12.68
CA ALA A 344 -8.42 10.88 13.00
C ALA A 344 -8.43 12.36 12.55
N HIS A 345 -8.89 13.25 13.44
CA HIS A 345 -9.13 14.68 13.19
C HIS A 345 -8.21 15.23 12.10
N GLU A 346 -8.80 15.58 10.95
CA GLU A 346 -8.06 16.23 9.88
C GLU A 346 -7.44 17.49 10.47
N ARG A 347 -6.15 17.41 10.73
CA ARG A 347 -5.39 18.50 11.31
C ARG A 347 -5.10 19.45 10.15
N VAL A 348 -6.09 20.25 9.78
CA VAL A 348 -5.96 21.28 8.75
C VAL A 348 -4.92 22.28 9.26
N PRO A 349 -3.95 22.70 8.43
CA PRO A 349 -3.12 23.84 8.76
C PRO A 349 -4.03 25.06 8.91
N ALA A 350 -4.39 25.42 10.15
CA ALA A 350 -5.01 26.69 10.41
C ALA A 350 -3.87 27.71 10.51
N ALA A 351 -3.93 28.73 9.67
CA ALA A 351 -3.16 29.93 9.91
C ALA A 351 -3.81 30.62 11.12
N HIS A 352 -3.22 30.50 12.31
CA HIS A 352 -3.59 31.38 13.41
C HIS A 352 -2.87 32.69 13.21
N TYR A 353 -3.64 33.76 13.07
CA TYR A 353 -3.13 35.11 13.18
C TYR A 353 -3.03 35.42 14.66
N LEU A 354 -1.81 35.51 15.16
CA LEU A 354 -1.56 36.10 16.47
C LEU A 354 -1.55 37.61 16.29
N ASP A 355 -2.23 38.30 17.20
CA ASP A 355 -2.19 39.75 17.27
C ASP A 355 -0.74 40.18 17.57
N ALA A 356 -0.14 40.94 16.66
CA ALA A 356 1.22 41.40 16.83
C ALA A 356 1.34 42.33 18.05
N SER A 357 0.26 42.99 18.46
CA SER A 357 0.24 43.87 19.64
C SER A 357 0.37 43.06 20.93
N ASP A 358 -0.27 41.88 21.02
CA ASP A 358 -0.15 40.99 22.17
C ASP A 358 1.28 40.44 22.31
N LEU A 359 1.92 40.07 21.20
CA LEU A 359 3.31 39.61 21.18
C LEU A 359 4.29 40.71 21.58
N ILE A 360 4.10 41.93 21.07
CA ILE A 360 4.93 43.09 21.42
C ILE A 360 4.70 43.50 22.88
N ALA A 361 3.45 43.48 23.36
CA ALA A 361 3.12 43.76 24.75
C ALA A 361 3.74 42.72 25.69
N ALA A 362 3.66 41.44 25.35
CA ALA A 362 4.31 40.37 26.10
C ALA A 362 5.83 40.53 26.14
N ALA A 363 6.46 40.86 25.01
CA ALA A 363 7.90 41.10 24.95
C ALA A 363 8.34 42.30 25.82
N ARG A 364 7.57 43.40 25.79
CA ARG A 364 7.83 44.58 26.62
C ARG A 364 7.63 44.31 28.11
N ALA A 365 6.65 43.47 28.47
CA ALA A 365 6.43 43.09 29.87
C ALA A 365 7.60 42.27 30.44
N VAL A 366 8.27 41.46 29.61
CA VAL A 366 9.46 40.70 30.00
C VAL A 366 10.66 41.60 30.26
N ASP A 367 10.78 42.72 29.54
CA ASP A 367 11.88 43.69 29.69
C ASP A 367 11.76 44.54 30.97
N HIS A 368 10.57 44.63 31.57
CA HIS A 368 10.31 45.45 32.76
C HIS A 368 10.36 44.70 34.10
N GLU A 369 10.39 43.35 34.10
CA GLU A 369 10.59 42.56 35.32
C GLU A 369 12.10 42.24 35.50
N THR A 370 12.79 43.19 36.13
CA THR A 370 14.20 43.14 36.52
C THR A 370 14.52 42.06 37.56
N ASP A 371 15.62 41.35 37.34
CA ASP A 371 16.60 40.77 38.31
C ASP A 371 16.25 39.62 39.27
N ASP A 372 15.10 38.95 39.20
CA ASP A 372 14.93 37.66 39.89
C ASP A 372 15.19 36.47 38.95
N GLU A 373 16.43 35.95 38.99
CA GLU A 373 16.97 34.89 38.11
C GLU A 373 16.32 33.50 38.26
N THR A 374 15.36 33.31 39.15
CA THR A 374 14.99 31.95 39.59
C THR A 374 13.77 31.31 38.91
N ASP A 375 13.09 31.96 37.95
CA ASP A 375 11.89 31.34 37.37
C ASP A 375 11.67 31.53 35.86
N ALA A 376 12.50 30.85 35.07
CA ALA A 376 12.33 30.72 33.63
C ALA A 376 11.05 29.93 33.21
N GLU A 377 10.49 29.12 34.12
CA GLU A 377 9.30 28.30 33.89
C GLU A 377 8.01 29.14 34.05
N THR A 378 8.00 30.10 34.99
CA THR A 378 6.93 31.10 35.16
C THR A 378 6.89 32.13 34.01
N ARG A 379 8.04 32.54 33.47
CA ARG A 379 8.10 33.37 32.24
C ARG A 379 7.50 32.65 31.03
N SER A 380 7.76 31.35 30.90
CA SER A 380 7.27 30.53 29.77
C SER A 380 5.76 30.22 29.85
N SER A 381 5.20 30.08 31.05
CA SER A 381 3.78 29.80 31.26
C SER A 381 2.86 31.05 31.15
N ARG A 382 3.37 32.26 31.42
CA ARG A 382 2.62 33.51 31.20
C ARG A 382 2.41 33.87 29.72
N ILE A 383 3.39 33.60 28.86
CA ILE A 383 3.22 33.73 27.39
C ILE A 383 2.18 32.73 26.87
N GLN A 384 2.04 31.57 27.51
CA GLN A 384 1.00 30.57 27.17
C GLN A 384 -0.40 30.96 27.64
N LEU A 385 -0.56 31.64 28.78
CA LEU A 385 -1.87 32.04 29.31
C LEU A 385 -2.60 33.07 28.43
N ASN A 386 -1.88 33.94 27.71
CA ASN A 386 -2.50 34.85 26.72
C ASN A 386 -2.76 34.19 25.35
N ALA A 387 -2.07 33.11 25.00
CA ALA A 387 -2.40 32.30 23.82
C ALA A 387 -3.74 31.54 23.96
N GLY A 388 -4.29 31.44 25.18
CA GLY A 388 -5.64 30.91 25.45
C GLY A 388 -6.77 31.73 24.81
N TYR A 389 -6.53 33.00 24.47
CA TYR A 389 -7.49 33.83 23.73
C TYR A 389 -7.57 33.50 22.23
N ALA A 390 -6.57 32.82 21.67
CA ALA A 390 -6.54 32.46 20.25
C ALA A 390 -7.59 31.40 19.84
N SER A 391 -8.23 30.71 20.81
CA SER A 391 -9.26 29.72 20.48
C SER A 391 -10.61 30.34 20.07
N ARG A 392 -10.91 31.58 20.48
CA ARG A 392 -12.21 32.23 20.23
C ARG A 392 -12.37 32.81 18.81
N TYR A 393 -11.33 32.83 17.99
CA TYR A 393 -11.32 33.53 16.69
C TYR A 393 -11.34 32.60 15.47
N THR A 394 -11.68 31.34 15.66
CA THR A 394 -11.56 30.31 14.61
C THR A 394 -12.80 30.15 13.71
N GLU A 395 -13.89 30.89 13.94
CA GLU A 395 -15.19 30.59 13.29
C GLU A 395 -15.71 31.56 12.23
N ALA A 396 -15.11 32.73 11.99
CA ALA A 396 -15.71 33.66 11.04
C ALA A 396 -14.91 33.75 9.73
N ARG A 397 -15.52 33.33 8.61
CA ARG A 397 -15.23 33.81 7.24
C ARG A 397 -15.47 35.33 7.06
N SER A 398 -15.46 36.09 8.16
CA SER A 398 -15.70 37.52 8.20
C SER A 398 -14.34 38.21 8.39
N ALA A 399 -14.15 39.31 7.66
CA ALA A 399 -12.95 40.14 7.58
C ALA A 399 -11.99 40.10 8.79
N PRO A 400 -10.66 40.22 8.57
CA PRO A 400 -9.69 40.33 9.66
C PRO A 400 -10.17 41.39 10.67
N PRO A 401 -10.12 41.10 11.98
CA PRO A 401 -10.64 42.04 12.96
C PRO A 401 -9.98 43.40 12.76
N SER A 402 -10.79 44.44 12.67
CA SER A 402 -10.38 45.85 12.53
C SER A 402 -9.58 46.39 13.72
N ARG A 403 -9.06 45.51 14.60
CA ARG A 403 -8.53 45.87 15.92
C ARG A 403 -7.14 45.29 16.28
N GLY A 404 -6.51 44.46 15.44
CA GLY A 404 -5.30 43.72 15.85
C GLY A 404 -4.08 43.79 14.92
N GLY A 405 -4.03 44.77 14.01
CA GLY A 405 -2.81 45.04 13.24
C GLY A 405 -1.94 46.05 13.97
N VAL A 406 -0.64 45.79 14.07
CA VAL A 406 0.33 46.81 14.52
C VAL A 406 0.90 47.49 13.30
N PRO A 407 0.98 48.84 13.25
CA PRO A 407 1.58 49.54 12.12
C PRO A 407 2.98 49.03 11.84
N ASP A 408 3.27 48.82 10.57
CA ASP A 408 4.55 48.33 10.08
C ASP A 408 5.62 49.44 10.14
N THR A 409 6.11 49.67 11.36
CA THR A 409 7.20 50.62 11.64
C THR A 409 8.48 49.87 11.97
N ALA A 410 9.64 50.50 11.76
CA ALA A 410 10.94 49.92 12.13
C ALA A 410 10.99 49.51 13.62
N ALA A 411 10.37 50.30 14.51
CA ALA A 411 10.29 49.99 15.93
C ALA A 411 9.46 48.74 16.23
N ASN A 412 8.32 48.56 15.56
CA ASN A 412 7.46 47.39 15.74
C ASN A 412 8.10 46.13 15.14
N ARG A 413 8.83 46.24 14.02
CA ARG A 413 9.64 45.13 13.47
C ARG A 413 10.73 44.70 14.44
N ALA A 414 11.50 45.64 14.98
CA ALA A 414 12.55 45.36 15.95
C ALA A 414 11.98 44.70 17.23
N ALA A 415 10.85 45.20 17.74
CA ALA A 415 10.18 44.62 18.90
C ALA A 415 9.68 43.19 18.64
N LEU A 416 9.13 42.93 17.45
CA LEU A 416 8.69 41.58 17.06
C LEU A 416 9.89 40.64 16.93
N GLU A 417 10.99 41.09 16.33
CA GLU A 417 12.22 40.33 16.20
C GLU A 417 12.83 39.96 17.56
N ALA A 418 12.87 40.93 18.49
CA ALA A 418 13.29 40.70 19.88
C ALA A 418 12.37 39.69 20.59
N ALA A 419 11.05 39.81 20.43
CA ALA A 419 10.09 38.84 20.96
C ALA A 419 10.34 37.42 20.46
N PHE A 420 10.63 37.27 19.15
CA PHE A 420 10.98 35.98 18.56
C PHE A 420 12.34 35.45 19.00
N ALA A 421 13.33 36.32 19.21
CA ALA A 421 14.65 35.92 19.69
C ALA A 421 14.61 35.45 21.15
N ALA A 422 13.79 36.11 21.98
CA ALA A 422 13.54 35.68 23.36
C ALA A 422 12.70 34.39 23.44
N TRP A 423 11.90 34.11 22.41
CA TRP A 423 11.08 32.91 22.36
C TRP A 423 11.91 31.67 21.93
N SER A 424 12.19 30.80 22.90
CA SER A 424 13.11 29.68 22.72
C SER A 424 12.69 28.70 21.59
N PRO A 425 13.61 28.31 20.68
CA PRO A 425 13.37 27.35 19.58
C PRO A 425 12.85 25.97 20.01
N SER A 426 13.01 25.60 21.27
CA SER A 426 12.60 24.30 21.81
C SER A 426 11.08 24.12 21.91
N HIS A 427 10.27 25.19 21.76
CA HIS A 427 8.85 25.14 22.13
C HIS A 427 7.85 25.03 20.97
N ASN A 428 8.20 25.38 19.72
CA ASN A 428 7.37 25.05 18.54
C ASN A 428 8.11 25.29 17.19
N PRO A 429 8.61 24.25 16.49
CA PRO A 429 9.35 24.42 15.23
C PRO A 429 8.49 24.84 14.01
N TYR A 430 7.20 25.15 14.18
CA TYR A 430 6.25 25.38 13.08
C TYR A 430 5.79 26.85 12.91
N MET A 431 6.48 27.82 13.52
CA MET A 431 6.20 29.25 13.33
C MET A 431 7.07 29.82 12.20
N ASP A 432 6.42 30.39 11.18
CA ASP A 432 7.08 31.00 10.01
C ASP A 432 6.90 32.52 10.10
N LYS A 433 8.01 33.28 10.12
CA LYS A 433 7.98 34.75 10.15
C LYS A 433 7.57 35.25 8.76
N ARG A 434 6.32 35.70 8.60
CA ARG A 434 5.90 36.37 7.36
C ARG A 434 5.52 37.81 7.65
N PHE A 435 6.38 38.73 7.20
CA PHE A 435 6.08 40.16 7.17
C PHE A 435 5.19 40.42 5.96
N ALA A 436 3.91 40.73 6.18
CA ALA A 436 2.99 41.02 5.09
C ALA A 436 3.18 42.46 4.58
N ALA A 437 4.23 42.70 3.78
CA ALA A 437 4.32 43.95 3.01
C ALA A 437 3.57 43.87 1.68
N LYS A 438 3.24 42.65 1.22
CA LYS A 438 2.37 42.39 0.07
C LYS A 438 2.03 40.90 0.04
N MET A 439 0.85 40.49 0.49
CA MET A 439 0.40 39.12 0.22
C MET A 439 0.00 39.05 -1.25
N GLY A 440 0.79 38.35 -2.06
CA GLY A 440 0.42 38.03 -3.43
C GLY A 440 -0.91 37.28 -3.48
N SER A 441 -1.83 37.81 -4.29
CA SER A 441 -2.99 37.20 -4.95
C SER A 441 -3.88 36.19 -4.21
N SER A 442 -3.75 35.96 -2.89
CA SER A 442 -4.71 35.12 -2.16
C SER A 442 -6.00 35.93 -1.94
N PRO A 443 -7.13 35.57 -2.58
CA PRO A 443 -8.33 36.41 -2.62
C PRO A 443 -9.06 36.54 -1.27
N GLU A 444 -8.65 35.78 -0.25
CA GLU A 444 -9.41 35.63 1.00
C GLU A 444 -8.96 36.57 2.13
N ILE A 445 -7.87 37.33 1.97
CA ILE A 445 -7.36 38.23 3.01
C ILE A 445 -7.02 39.58 2.38
N ARG A 446 -7.90 40.58 2.55
CA ARG A 446 -7.53 41.98 2.36
C ARG A 446 -6.60 42.37 3.49
N ALA A 447 -5.29 42.17 3.30
CA ALA A 447 -4.30 42.76 4.17
C ALA A 447 -4.51 44.27 4.18
N VAL A 448 -4.61 44.87 5.37
CA VAL A 448 -4.49 46.31 5.49
C VAL A 448 -3.02 46.63 5.23
N ASP A 449 -2.74 47.33 4.13
CA ASP A 449 -1.38 47.74 3.79
C ASP A 449 -0.75 48.47 4.99
N GLY A 450 0.47 48.05 5.36
CA GLY A 450 1.19 48.63 6.49
C GLY A 450 0.86 48.06 7.87
N MET A 451 0.34 46.82 7.97
CA MET A 451 0.14 46.11 9.25
C MET A 451 0.99 44.84 9.36
N LEU A 452 1.56 44.60 10.55
CA LEU A 452 2.28 43.38 10.90
C LEU A 452 1.34 42.32 11.51
N PHE A 453 1.49 41.07 11.08
CA PHE A 453 0.80 39.91 11.64
C PHE A 453 1.77 38.74 11.81
N VAL A 454 1.53 37.90 12.81
CA VAL A 454 2.27 36.65 12.98
C VAL A 454 1.38 35.47 12.64
N VAL A 455 1.82 34.66 11.67
CA VAL A 455 1.10 33.46 11.25
C VAL A 455 1.71 32.23 11.90
N SER A 456 0.97 31.62 12.82
CA SER A 456 1.30 30.28 13.32
C SER A 456 0.63 29.23 12.44
N LYS A 457 1.39 28.30 11.86
CA LYS A 457 0.83 27.10 11.21
C LYS A 457 0.56 26.04 12.26
N LYS A 458 -0.40 26.27 13.15
CA LYS A 458 -0.85 25.20 14.06
C LYS A 458 -1.88 24.37 13.31
N ARG A 459 -1.74 23.05 13.37
CA ARG A 459 -2.79 22.19 12.83
C ARG A 459 -3.93 22.08 13.84
N VAL A 460 -5.13 22.50 13.46
CA VAL A 460 -6.33 22.46 14.32
C VAL A 460 -7.27 21.38 13.77
N PRO A 461 -7.97 20.62 14.63
CA PRO A 461 -9.11 19.82 14.18
C PRO A 461 -10.09 20.71 13.40
N PRO A 462 -10.74 20.24 12.33
CA PRO A 462 -11.74 21.03 11.64
C PRO A 462 -12.92 21.19 12.62
N LEU A 463 -13.41 22.41 12.80
CA LEU A 463 -14.48 22.70 13.76
C LEU A 463 -15.87 22.20 13.31
N SER A 464 -16.04 21.81 12.04
CA SER A 464 -17.36 21.44 11.50
C SER A 464 -17.35 20.54 10.26
N GLY A 465 -16.23 19.91 9.91
CA GLY A 465 -16.17 18.98 8.77
C GLY A 465 -16.58 17.57 9.18
N ASN A 466 -17.44 16.92 8.40
CA ASN A 466 -17.62 15.47 8.49
C ASN A 466 -16.23 14.80 8.42
N PRO A 467 -15.93 13.82 9.28
CA PRO A 467 -14.65 13.15 9.26
C PRO A 467 -14.39 12.54 7.88
N VAL A 468 -13.37 13.06 7.19
CA VAL A 468 -12.92 12.59 5.89
C VAL A 468 -11.88 11.50 6.11
N ALA A 469 -12.01 10.36 5.43
CA ALA A 469 -10.92 9.39 5.36
C ALA A 469 -9.86 9.87 4.38
N GLU A 470 -8.58 9.63 4.66
CA GLU A 470 -7.50 10.03 3.75
C GLU A 470 -6.72 8.80 3.30
N LEU A 471 -6.68 8.58 1.98
CA LEU A 471 -5.81 7.62 1.32
C LEU A 471 -4.64 8.38 0.72
N THR A 472 -3.44 8.16 1.26
CA THR A 472 -2.21 8.69 0.68
C THR A 472 -1.44 7.56 0.01
N THR A 473 -1.17 7.69 -1.29
CA THR A 473 -0.35 6.75 -2.08
C THR A 473 0.90 7.46 -2.61
N ASN A 474 1.90 6.72 -3.10
CA ASN A 474 3.01 7.27 -3.87
C ASN A 474 2.75 7.26 -5.39
N GLY A 475 1.59 6.76 -5.82
CA GLY A 475 1.21 6.61 -7.22
C GLY A 475 1.66 5.30 -7.86
N ALA A 476 2.34 4.41 -7.12
CA ALA A 476 2.58 3.05 -7.58
C ALA A 476 1.31 2.21 -7.38
N ASP A 477 0.99 1.35 -8.35
CA ASP A 477 -0.26 0.57 -8.39
C ASP A 477 -0.40 -0.31 -7.14
N ASN A 478 0.69 -0.97 -6.73
CA ASN A 478 0.75 -1.85 -5.56
C ASN A 478 0.38 -1.12 -4.26
N VAL A 479 0.89 0.11 -4.10
CA VAL A 479 0.61 0.95 -2.94
C VAL A 479 -0.81 1.50 -2.99
N THR A 480 -1.28 1.94 -4.15
CA THR A 480 -2.66 2.41 -4.31
C THR A 480 -3.67 1.31 -3.97
N VAL A 481 -3.44 0.10 -4.47
CA VAL A 481 -4.24 -1.08 -4.16
C VAL A 481 -4.18 -1.37 -2.66
N HIS A 482 -3.00 -1.41 -2.06
CA HIS A 482 -2.79 -1.66 -0.63
C HIS A 482 -3.60 -0.71 0.27
N GLU A 483 -3.50 0.60 0.04
CA GLU A 483 -4.17 1.58 0.90
C GLU A 483 -5.69 1.59 0.68
N MET A 484 -6.16 1.23 -0.53
CA MET A 484 -7.58 1.06 -0.81
C MET A 484 -8.15 -0.17 -0.08
N ALA A 485 -7.37 -1.24 0.10
CA ALA A 485 -7.80 -2.40 0.88
C ALA A 485 -8.05 -2.04 2.35
N HIS A 486 -7.21 -1.21 2.97
CA HIS A 486 -7.49 -0.71 4.32
C HIS A 486 -8.78 0.11 4.41
N ARG A 487 -9.07 0.91 3.36
CA ARG A 487 -10.36 1.61 3.26
C ARG A 487 -11.52 0.63 3.20
N ILE A 488 -11.40 -0.44 2.40
CA ILE A 488 -12.42 -1.48 2.26
C ILE A 488 -12.63 -2.21 3.60
N GLU A 489 -11.56 -2.61 4.31
CA GLU A 489 -11.67 -3.23 5.64
C GLU A 489 -12.43 -2.33 6.63
N GLU A 490 -12.18 -1.01 6.64
CA GLU A 490 -12.93 -0.08 7.49
C GLU A 490 -14.43 -0.03 7.12
N GLN A 491 -14.78 -0.14 5.83
CA GLN A 491 -16.17 0.00 5.37
C GLN A 491 -16.94 -1.33 5.24
N ALA A 492 -16.23 -2.46 5.29
CA ALA A 492 -16.77 -3.81 5.24
C ALA A 492 -16.30 -4.60 6.49
N PRO A 493 -16.96 -4.44 7.64
CA PRO A 493 -16.55 -5.08 8.90
C PRO A 493 -16.44 -6.61 8.84
N ALA A 494 -17.19 -7.26 7.95
CA ALA A 494 -17.08 -8.70 7.72
C ALA A 494 -15.69 -9.10 7.18
N ILE A 495 -15.13 -8.31 6.25
CA ILE A 495 -13.78 -8.51 5.71
C ILE A 495 -12.75 -8.32 6.83
N ALA A 496 -12.85 -7.23 7.59
CA ALA A 496 -11.97 -6.96 8.73
C ALA A 496 -12.02 -8.11 9.76
N THR A 497 -13.23 -8.57 10.10
CA THR A 497 -13.43 -9.67 11.06
C THR A 497 -12.77 -10.95 10.59
N ALA A 498 -12.96 -11.33 9.32
CA ALA A 498 -12.32 -12.50 8.73
C ALA A 498 -10.78 -12.40 8.74
N CYS A 499 -10.25 -11.21 8.41
CA CYS A 499 -8.81 -10.97 8.40
C CYS A 499 -8.19 -11.00 9.80
N HIS A 500 -8.86 -10.42 10.81
CA HIS A 500 -8.44 -10.52 12.20
C HIS A 500 -8.51 -11.96 12.72
N ALA A 501 -9.55 -12.72 12.36
CA ALA A 501 -9.67 -14.12 12.74
C ALA A 501 -8.55 -14.98 12.12
N PHE A 502 -8.25 -14.76 10.84
CA PHE A 502 -7.12 -15.40 10.15
C PHE A 502 -5.79 -15.07 10.83
N LEU A 503 -5.49 -13.79 11.04
CA LEU A 503 -4.26 -13.34 11.68
C LEU A 503 -4.12 -13.90 13.10
N ALA A 504 -5.20 -13.88 13.89
CA ALA A 504 -5.21 -14.41 15.25
C ALA A 504 -4.97 -15.93 15.29
N ARG A 505 -5.53 -16.69 14.33
CA ARG A 505 -5.30 -18.13 14.20
C ARG A 505 -3.85 -18.43 13.82
N ARG A 506 -3.37 -17.82 12.74
CA ARG A 506 -2.03 -18.03 12.17
C ARG A 506 -0.92 -17.66 13.14
N THR A 507 -1.11 -16.58 13.89
CA THR A 507 -0.10 -16.08 14.85
C THR A 507 -0.31 -16.56 16.29
N ALA A 508 -1.19 -17.54 16.51
CA ALA A 508 -1.47 -18.06 17.84
C ALA A 508 -0.22 -18.68 18.47
N GLY A 509 0.18 -18.14 19.63
CA GLY A 509 1.36 -18.63 20.36
C GLY A 509 2.71 -18.07 19.88
N LEU A 510 2.71 -17.23 18.84
CA LEU A 510 3.93 -16.57 18.36
C LEU A 510 4.23 -15.30 19.15
N ASP A 511 5.49 -15.11 19.50
CA ASP A 511 5.97 -13.90 20.15
C ASP A 511 6.12 -12.75 19.14
N PRO A 512 5.79 -11.49 19.50
CA PRO A 512 6.04 -10.35 18.62
C PRO A 512 7.56 -10.13 18.41
N THR A 513 7.97 -9.97 17.15
CA THR A 513 9.32 -9.59 16.73
C THR A 513 9.35 -8.15 16.24
N VAL A 514 10.54 -7.54 16.22
CA VAL A 514 10.73 -6.18 15.69
C VAL A 514 10.96 -6.28 14.20
N TYR A 515 10.03 -5.77 13.39
CA TYR A 515 10.13 -5.75 11.93
C TYR A 515 10.93 -4.54 11.45
N ASN A 516 10.57 -3.35 11.94
CA ASN A 516 11.21 -2.11 11.51
C ASN A 516 11.38 -1.15 12.70
N THR A 517 12.51 -0.45 12.73
CA THR A 517 12.73 0.65 13.67
C THR A 517 12.95 1.94 12.90
N GLY A 518 11.99 2.86 13.01
CA GLY A 518 12.07 4.18 12.40
C GLY A 518 12.16 5.29 13.45
N VAL A 519 12.36 6.53 12.99
CA VAL A 519 12.16 7.74 13.80
C VAL A 519 11.02 8.55 13.20
N ARG A 520 9.91 8.68 13.93
CA ARG A 520 8.76 9.49 13.54
C ARG A 520 8.62 10.68 14.48
N ARG A 521 8.75 11.90 13.96
CA ARG A 521 8.69 13.16 14.73
C ARG A 521 9.66 13.18 15.92
N GLY A 522 10.91 12.75 15.68
CA GLY A 522 11.95 12.67 16.71
C GLY A 522 11.74 11.54 17.74
N ARG A 523 10.70 10.72 17.61
CA ARG A 523 10.47 9.55 18.47
C ARG A 523 10.78 8.28 17.73
N ARG A 524 11.50 7.37 18.38
CA ARG A 524 11.70 6.01 17.86
C ARG A 524 10.34 5.31 17.77
N VAL A 525 9.99 4.83 16.59
CA VAL A 525 8.83 3.98 16.34
C VAL A 525 9.36 2.59 16.08
N VAL A 526 8.86 1.62 16.85
CA VAL A 526 9.18 0.21 16.67
C VAL A 526 7.92 -0.44 16.12
N GLU A 527 8.01 -0.93 14.89
CA GLU A 527 6.96 -1.72 14.27
C GLU A 527 7.22 -3.18 14.62
N THR A 528 6.21 -3.81 15.22
CA THR A 528 6.29 -5.21 15.63
C THR A 528 5.33 -6.05 14.81
N VAL A 529 5.78 -7.25 14.43
CA VAL A 529 5.01 -8.25 13.71
C VAL A 529 5.03 -9.55 14.50
N ARG A 530 4.15 -10.49 14.17
CA ARG A 530 4.32 -11.90 14.57
C ARG A 530 4.76 -12.67 13.33
N GLU A 531 6.04 -13.00 13.26
CA GLU A 531 6.66 -13.75 12.15
C GLU A 531 6.15 -15.19 12.13
N ASP A 532 5.18 -15.44 11.26
CA ASP A 532 4.74 -16.77 10.84
C ASP A 532 5.37 -17.11 9.48
N SER A 533 4.95 -18.21 8.87
CA SER A 533 5.27 -18.64 7.49
C SER A 533 4.58 -17.83 6.39
N PHE A 534 4.22 -16.58 6.66
CA PHE A 534 3.71 -15.65 5.66
C PHE A 534 4.77 -15.37 4.59
N VAL A 535 4.32 -15.01 3.39
CA VAL A 535 5.21 -14.60 2.29
C VAL A 535 5.95 -13.27 2.59
N ASP A 536 5.36 -12.42 3.44
CA ASP A 536 6.01 -11.23 4.00
C ASP A 536 5.67 -11.13 5.51
N PRO A 537 6.67 -10.99 6.40
CA PRO A 537 6.43 -10.79 7.83
C PRO A 537 5.49 -9.63 8.17
N TYR A 538 5.40 -8.63 7.29
CA TYR A 538 4.51 -7.49 7.44
C TYR A 538 3.03 -7.88 7.52
N ILE A 539 2.62 -8.99 6.92
CA ILE A 539 1.26 -9.56 7.05
C ILE A 539 0.93 -9.84 8.53
N GLY A 540 1.95 -10.23 9.30
CA GLY A 540 1.87 -10.49 10.73
C GLY A 540 1.75 -9.25 11.61
N ARG A 541 1.64 -8.04 11.03
CA ARG A 541 1.54 -6.78 11.78
C ARG A 541 0.21 -6.69 12.53
N ASP A 542 0.31 -6.57 13.85
CA ASP A 542 -0.83 -6.39 14.74
C ASP A 542 -0.94 -4.92 15.15
N TYR A 543 -1.96 -4.24 14.61
CA TYR A 543 -2.26 -2.85 14.94
C TYR A 543 -2.96 -2.66 16.30
N GLY A 544 -3.29 -3.76 16.97
CA GLY A 544 -4.04 -3.80 18.22
C GLY A 544 -5.56 -3.88 18.00
N PRO A 545 -6.34 -4.14 19.08
CA PRO A 545 -7.76 -4.50 18.99
C PRO A 545 -8.69 -3.36 18.56
N ASN A 546 -8.18 -2.12 18.48
CA ASN A 546 -8.97 -0.93 18.14
C ASN A 546 -8.79 -0.47 16.70
N GLN A 547 -8.00 -1.20 15.90
CA GLN A 547 -7.73 -0.85 14.52
C GLN A 547 -8.52 -1.79 13.62
N PRO A 548 -9.39 -1.25 12.75
CA PRO A 548 -10.33 -2.06 11.98
C PRO A 548 -9.70 -2.74 10.77
N HIS A 549 -8.43 -2.48 10.47
CA HIS A 549 -7.72 -2.99 9.31
C HIS A 549 -6.49 -3.78 9.72
N THR A 550 -6.11 -4.72 8.87
CA THR A 550 -4.98 -5.62 9.03
C THR A 550 -4.05 -5.51 7.83
N GLU A 551 -2.86 -6.11 7.90
CA GLU A 551 -2.04 -6.30 6.71
C GLU A 551 -2.42 -7.54 5.89
N VAL A 552 -3.41 -8.31 6.35
CA VAL A 552 -3.85 -9.52 5.65
C VAL A 552 -4.53 -9.13 4.35
N PHE A 553 -5.56 -8.29 4.39
CA PHE A 553 -6.27 -7.94 3.15
C PHE A 553 -5.42 -7.05 2.23
N SER A 554 -4.75 -6.04 2.76
CA SER A 554 -3.95 -5.09 1.98
C SER A 554 -2.78 -5.73 1.24
N VAL A 555 -1.95 -6.53 1.93
CA VAL A 555 -0.83 -7.24 1.30
C VAL A 555 -1.34 -8.36 0.38
N GLY A 556 -2.46 -9.00 0.73
CA GLY A 556 -3.11 -9.99 -0.13
C GLY A 556 -3.56 -9.40 -1.47
N MET A 557 -4.19 -8.23 -1.44
CA MET A 557 -4.58 -7.49 -2.64
C MET A 557 -3.37 -7.00 -3.44
N GLU A 558 -2.33 -6.52 -2.76
CA GLU A 558 -1.06 -6.18 -3.41
C GLU A 558 -0.50 -7.40 -4.16
N ALA A 559 -0.49 -8.57 -3.52
CA ALA A 559 0.00 -9.80 -4.13
C ALA A 559 -0.81 -10.18 -5.36
N LEU A 560 -2.13 -10.29 -5.22
CA LEU A 560 -3.04 -10.74 -6.28
C LEU A 560 -3.11 -9.78 -7.46
N ALA A 561 -3.25 -8.47 -7.20
CA ALA A 561 -3.49 -7.50 -8.26
C ALA A 561 -2.20 -7.03 -8.95
N THR A 562 -1.04 -7.12 -8.30
CA THR A 562 0.22 -6.63 -8.87
C THR A 562 1.25 -7.72 -9.18
N GLY A 563 0.96 -8.96 -8.80
CA GLY A 563 1.89 -10.09 -8.94
C GLY A 563 3.02 -10.09 -7.92
N ARG A 564 2.98 -9.19 -6.94
CA ARG A 564 3.93 -9.22 -5.84
C ARG A 564 3.75 -10.53 -5.06
N PHE A 565 4.81 -11.01 -4.44
CA PHE A 565 4.73 -12.19 -3.56
C PHE A 565 4.21 -13.46 -4.27
N GLY A 566 4.44 -13.58 -5.58
CA GLY A 566 4.01 -14.72 -6.38
C GLY A 566 2.60 -14.63 -6.97
N GLY A 567 1.78 -13.65 -6.56
CA GLY A 567 0.44 -13.41 -7.10
C GLY A 567 -0.45 -14.67 -7.18
N LEU A 568 -1.11 -14.86 -8.32
CA LEU A 568 -2.03 -15.99 -8.55
C LEU A 568 -1.32 -17.33 -8.79
N THR A 569 -0.13 -17.32 -9.40
CA THR A 569 0.45 -18.51 -10.02
C THR A 569 1.75 -19.00 -9.40
N ASP A 570 2.24 -18.35 -8.33
CA ASP A 570 3.61 -18.49 -7.82
C ASP A 570 4.60 -18.17 -8.94
N ASN A 571 5.26 -17.00 -8.91
CA ASN A 571 6.11 -16.58 -10.03
C ASN A 571 7.61 -16.85 -9.75
N PRO A 572 8.17 -18.00 -10.20
CA PRO A 572 9.57 -18.34 -9.97
C PRO A 572 10.56 -17.45 -10.73
N GLU A 573 10.11 -16.71 -11.74
CA GLU A 573 10.93 -15.86 -12.64
C GLU A 573 10.91 -14.37 -12.25
N SER A 574 10.21 -14.01 -11.18
CA SER A 574 9.94 -12.62 -10.80
C SER A 574 11.18 -11.80 -10.37
N GLY A 575 12.38 -12.39 -10.34
CA GLY A 575 13.62 -11.74 -9.91
C GLY A 575 13.71 -11.45 -8.41
N TRP A 576 12.65 -11.75 -7.64
CA TRP A 576 12.63 -11.60 -6.19
C TRP A 576 13.40 -12.72 -5.49
N ALA A 577 13.79 -12.48 -4.23
CA ALA A 577 14.38 -13.52 -3.38
C ALA A 577 13.44 -14.74 -3.31
N GLU A 578 13.96 -15.96 -3.19
CA GLU A 578 13.17 -17.20 -3.22
C GLU A 578 11.96 -17.20 -2.29
N GLN A 579 12.10 -16.61 -1.09
CA GLN A 579 11.02 -16.43 -0.11
C GLN A 579 9.87 -15.54 -0.62
N GLN A 580 10.15 -14.57 -1.51
CA GLN A 580 9.16 -13.68 -2.12
C GLN A 580 8.54 -14.25 -3.40
N ARG A 581 8.97 -15.44 -3.85
CA ARG A 581 8.43 -16.08 -5.07
C ARG A 581 7.24 -17.00 -4.79
N ARG A 582 7.17 -17.55 -3.58
CA ARG A 582 6.16 -18.53 -3.19
C ARG A 582 5.00 -17.81 -2.52
N ALA A 583 3.81 -17.84 -3.12
CA ALA A 583 2.66 -17.32 -2.42
C ALA A 583 2.40 -18.17 -1.17
N ASP A 584 1.85 -17.54 -0.14
CA ASP A 584 1.19 -18.24 0.94
C ASP A 584 -0.19 -18.69 0.43
N PRO A 585 -0.41 -20.00 0.18
CA PRO A 585 -1.65 -20.46 -0.45
C PRO A 585 -2.88 -20.21 0.43
N GLU A 586 -2.72 -20.26 1.75
CA GLU A 586 -3.82 -20.08 2.70
C GLU A 586 -4.25 -18.60 2.73
N HIS A 587 -3.27 -17.69 2.77
CA HIS A 587 -3.52 -16.25 2.66
C HIS A 587 -4.14 -15.88 1.31
N ARG A 588 -3.60 -16.42 0.20
CA ARG A 588 -4.15 -16.22 -1.15
C ARG A 588 -5.60 -16.68 -1.25
N GLN A 589 -5.91 -17.87 -0.77
CA GLN A 589 -7.27 -18.42 -0.79
C GLN A 589 -8.25 -17.58 0.03
N LEU A 590 -7.84 -17.12 1.22
CA LEU A 590 -8.68 -16.22 2.02
C LEU A 590 -9.04 -14.95 1.23
N VAL A 591 -8.05 -14.28 0.64
CA VAL A 591 -8.27 -13.00 -0.03
C VAL A 591 -9.14 -13.18 -1.27
N LEU A 592 -8.92 -14.25 -2.06
CA LEU A 592 -9.79 -14.60 -3.19
C LEU A 592 -11.23 -14.89 -2.74
N ALA A 593 -11.41 -15.63 -1.63
CA ALA A 593 -12.74 -15.92 -1.10
C ALA A 593 -13.46 -14.65 -0.63
N LEU A 594 -12.76 -13.71 0.01
CA LEU A 594 -13.31 -12.41 0.42
C LEU A 594 -13.74 -11.56 -0.79
N LEU A 595 -12.93 -11.54 -1.86
CA LEU A 595 -13.28 -10.84 -3.10
C LEU A 595 -14.46 -11.49 -3.83
N ALA A 596 -14.45 -12.82 -3.97
CA ALA A 596 -15.53 -13.56 -4.63
C ALA A 596 -16.87 -13.42 -3.88
N SER A 597 -16.83 -13.22 -2.57
CA SER A 597 -18.01 -13.07 -1.72
C SER A 597 -18.49 -11.62 -1.56
N ALA A 598 -17.85 -10.66 -2.25
CA ALA A 598 -18.10 -9.23 -2.07
C ALA A 598 -19.59 -8.83 -2.03
N PRO A 599 -20.48 -9.26 -2.95
CA PRO A 599 -21.89 -8.87 -2.92
C PRO A 599 -22.59 -9.27 -1.61
N ARG A 600 -22.30 -10.46 -1.08
CA ARG A 600 -22.91 -10.99 0.15
C ARG A 600 -22.35 -10.34 1.41
N LEU A 601 -21.04 -10.08 1.43
CA LEU A 601 -20.36 -9.44 2.57
C LEU A 601 -20.81 -7.99 2.80
N LEU A 602 -21.42 -7.37 1.79
CA LEU A 602 -21.90 -6.00 1.81
C LEU A 602 -23.37 -5.88 2.22
N ASP A 603 -24.17 -6.94 2.04
CA ASP A 603 -25.52 -6.97 2.60
C ASP A 603 -25.45 -7.21 4.10
N SER A 604 -25.71 -6.15 4.87
CA SER A 604 -25.78 -6.19 6.34
C SER A 604 -26.72 -7.28 6.90
N ARG A 605 -27.68 -7.78 6.12
CA ARG A 605 -28.59 -8.86 6.53
C ARG A 605 -28.01 -10.26 6.29
N GLU A 606 -27.08 -10.39 5.33
CA GLU A 606 -26.43 -11.66 5.00
C GLU A 606 -25.06 -11.79 5.66
N ALA A 607 -24.36 -10.68 5.95
CA ALA A 607 -23.02 -10.70 6.54
C ALA A 607 -22.91 -11.38 7.92
N ASP A 608 -24.02 -11.49 8.66
CA ASP A 608 -24.09 -12.19 9.95
C ASP A 608 -24.32 -13.71 9.81
N ARG A 609 -24.69 -14.19 8.62
CA ARG A 609 -24.89 -15.62 8.30
C ARG A 609 -23.62 -16.21 7.71
#